data_AF-S6D7L5-F1
#
_entry.id   AF-S6D7L5-F1
#
_cell.length_a   1.000
_cell.length_b   1.000
_cell.length_c   1.000
_cell.angle_alpha   90.00
_cell.angle_beta   90.00
_cell.angle_gamma   90.00
#
_symmetry.space_group_name_H-M   'P 1'
#
loop_
_entity.id
_entity.type
_entity.pdbx_description
1 polymer ?
#
loop_
_entity_poly.entity_id
_entity_poly.type
_entity_poly.pdbx_seq_one_letter_code
_entity_poly.pdbx_strand_id
1 'polypeptide(L)' 'MLHAAQKDFTNAIKLFETHTGLSFGDATIAAYMHRAGIEYLYSFDDDFDAIEHITRLETADDPFE' A
#
# COMPACT_ATOMS: atom_id res chain seq x y z
N MET A 1 -3.53 -1.92 13.41
CA MET A 1 -2.26 -2.07 12.65
C MET A 1 -1.30 -3.11 13.22
N LEU A 2 -1.14 -3.27 14.55
CA LEU A 2 -0.11 -4.16 15.14
C LEU A 2 -0.13 -5.61 14.62
N HIS A 3 -1.30 -6.23 14.45
CA HIS A 3 -1.41 -7.63 13.99
C HIS A 3 -1.24 -7.82 12.47
N ALA A 4 -1.57 -6.80 11.67
CA ALA A 4 -1.37 -6.83 10.22
C ALA A 4 0.13 -6.73 9.91
N ALA A 5 0.81 -5.75 10.52
CA ALA A 5 2.24 -5.53 10.34
C ALA A 5 3.08 -6.78 10.66
N GLN A 6 2.72 -7.58 11.67
CA GLN A 6 3.46 -8.81 11.98
C GLN A 6 3.30 -9.90 10.91
N LYS A 7 2.12 -10.04 10.31
CA LYS A 7 1.86 -11.03 9.24
C LYS A 7 2.45 -10.59 7.91
N ASP A 8 2.49 -9.28 7.69
CA ASP A 8 2.89 -8.67 6.42
C ASP A 8 4.36 -8.23 6.41
N PHE A 9 5.07 -8.34 7.55
CA PHE A 9 6.43 -7.86 7.76
C PHE A 9 7.43 -8.30 6.68
N THR A 10 7.48 -9.60 6.34
CA THR A 10 8.43 -10.11 5.35
C THR A 10 8.16 -9.56 3.95
N ASN A 11 6.89 -9.36 3.58
CA ASN A 11 6.53 -8.79 2.29
C ASN A 11 6.76 -7.28 2.28
N ALA A 12 6.50 -6.60 3.40
CA ALA A 12 6.81 -5.18 3.57
C ALA A 12 8.32 -4.91 3.42
N ILE A 13 9.18 -5.75 3.99
CA ILE A 13 10.64 -5.62 3.82
C ILE A 13 11.04 -5.76 2.35
N LYS A 14 10.50 -6.75 1.62
CA LYS A 14 10.79 -6.90 0.19
C LYS A 14 10.35 -5.69 -0.62
N LEU A 15 9.16 -5.15 -0.35
CA LEU A 15 8.67 -3.94 -1.02
C LEU A 15 9.57 -2.74 -0.72
N PHE A 16 9.93 -2.55 0.55
CA PHE A 16 10.81 -1.49 1.01
C PHE A 16 12.20 -1.55 0.38
N GLU A 17 12.77 -2.75 0.21
CA GLU A 17 14.08 -2.93 -0.43
C GLU A 17 14.05 -2.71 -1.95
N THR A 18 12.90 -2.94 -2.59
CA THR A 18 12.78 -2.89 -4.06
C THR A 18 12.28 -1.55 -4.59
N HIS A 19 11.59 -0.75 -3.76
CA HIS A 19 11.02 0.54 -4.14
C HIS A 19 11.72 1.67 -3.40
N THR A 20 12.77 2.23 -4.01
CA THR A 20 13.46 3.42 -3.50
C THR A 20 12.51 4.61 -3.49
N GLY A 21 12.00 4.99 -2.31
CA GLY A 21 11.03 6.07 -2.11
C GLY A 21 9.96 5.68 -1.10
N LEU A 22 9.52 4.42 -1.16
CA LEU A 22 8.47 3.91 -0.31
C LEU A 22 8.91 3.87 1.16
N SER A 23 8.13 4.49 2.06
CA SER A 23 8.38 4.33 3.49
C SER A 23 8.07 2.90 3.93
N PHE A 24 8.66 2.45 5.04
CA PHE A 24 8.34 1.12 5.58
C PHE A 24 6.86 1.00 6.03
N GLY A 25 6.24 2.11 6.42
CA GLY A 25 4.81 2.16 6.72
C GLY A 25 3.98 1.84 5.48
N ASP A 26 4.29 2.51 4.38
CA ASP A 26 3.57 2.33 3.10
C ASP A 26 3.81 0.95 2.50
N ALA A 27 5.04 0.43 2.62
CA ALA A 27 5.37 -0.94 2.29
C ALA A 27 4.52 -1.96 3.08
N THR A 28 4.23 -1.66 4.36
CA THR A 28 3.38 -2.51 5.20
C THR A 28 1.91 -2.44 4.78
N ILE A 29 1.43 -1.25 4.41
CA ILE A 29 0.07 -1.06 3.87
C ILE A 29 -0.07 -1.82 2.55
N ALA A 30 0.88 -1.67 1.64
CA ALA A 30 0.88 -2.33 0.34
C ALA A 30 0.93 -3.86 0.45
N ALA A 31 1.73 -4.39 1.38
CA ALA A 31 1.79 -5.83 1.67
C ALA A 31 0.45 -6.36 2.22
N TYR A 32 -0.19 -5.61 3.12
CA TYR A 32 -1.51 -5.95 3.64
C TYR A 32 -2.58 -5.97 2.53
N MET A 33 -2.61 -4.92 1.69
CA MET A 33 -3.56 -4.80 0.58
C MET A 33 -3.45 -5.97 -0.39
N HIS A 34 -2.22 -6.34 -0.78
CA HIS A 34 -1.98 -7.51 -1.64
C HIS A 34 -2.52 -8.79 -1.02
N ARG A 35 -2.27 -9.04 0.28
CA ARG A 35 -2.78 -10.23 0.97
C ARG A 35 -4.31 -10.23 1.10
N ALA A 36 -4.90 -9.06 1.30
CA ALA A 36 -6.34 -8.91 1.50
C ALA A 36 -7.13 -8.84 0.18
N GLY A 37 -6.46 -8.75 -0.97
CA GLY A 37 -7.10 -8.56 -2.26
C GLY A 37 -7.78 -7.20 -2.39
N ILE A 38 -7.18 -6.16 -1.78
CA ILE A 38 -7.68 -4.78 -1.83
C ILE A 38 -6.87 -4.04 -2.89
N GLU A 39 -7.56 -3.45 -3.86
CA GLU A 39 -6.96 -2.72 -4.98
C GLU A 39 -6.92 -1.21 -4.74
N TYR A 40 -7.98 -0.62 -4.19
CA TYR A 40 -8.11 0.82 -4.07
C TYR A 40 -7.63 1.35 -2.71
N LEU A 41 -6.85 2.43 -2.73
CA LEU A 41 -6.39 3.13 -1.54
C LEU A 41 -6.63 4.64 -1.67
N TYR A 42 -7.38 5.20 -0.73
CA TYR A 42 -7.38 6.66 -0.55
C TYR A 42 -6.10 7.11 0.14
N SER A 43 -5.32 7.93 -0.55
CA SER A 43 -4.09 8.49 -0.01
C SER A 43 -3.71 9.81 -0.69
N PHE A 44 -3.13 10.71 0.08
CA PHE A 44 -2.47 11.93 -0.44
C PHE A 44 -0.99 11.70 -0.79
N ASP A 45 -0.46 10.52 -0.46
CA ASP A 45 0.92 10.13 -0.72
C ASP A 45 1.01 9.44 -2.09
N ASP A 46 1.74 10.06 -3.02
CA ASP A 46 1.91 9.58 -4.39
C ASP A 46 2.95 8.45 -4.52
N ASP A 47 3.70 8.14 -3.46
CA ASP A 47 4.64 7.02 -3.47
C ASP A 47 3.95 5.65 -3.70
N PHE A 48 2.65 5.55 -3.41
CA PHE A 48 1.85 4.35 -3.72
C PHE A 48 1.66 4.11 -5.22
N ASP A 49 1.83 5.12 -6.07
CA ASP A 49 1.70 4.99 -7.53
C ASP A 49 2.82 4.10 -8.11
N ALA A 50 3.89 3.86 -7.34
CA ALA A 50 4.94 2.91 -7.71
C ALA A 50 4.53 1.44 -7.54
N ILE A 51 3.38 1.15 -6.92
CA ILE A 51 2.95 -0.21 -6.57
C ILE A 51 1.85 -0.69 -7.53
N GLU A 52 2.21 -1.60 -8.43
CA GLU A 52 1.36 -2.05 -9.54
C GLU A 52 -0.05 -2.54 -9.14
N HIS A 53 -0.18 -3.22 -8.01
CA HIS A 53 -1.48 -3.78 -7.56
C HIS A 53 -2.35 -2.79 -6.77
N ILE A 54 -1.93 -1.52 -6.64
CA ILE A 54 -2.64 -0.47 -5.93
C ILE A 54 -3.10 0.59 -6.92
N THR A 55 -4.38 0.95 -6.85
CA THR A 55 -4.91 2.15 -7.50
C THR A 55 -5.14 3.21 -6.42
N ARG A 56 -4.32 4.27 -6.45
CA ARG A 56 -4.49 5.40 -5.53
C ARG A 56 -5.67 6.27 -5.96
N LEU A 57 -6.56 6.53 -5.02
CA LEU A 57 -7.67 7.46 -5.18
C LEU A 57 -7.30 8.78 -4.51
N GLU A 58 -7.14 9.83 -5.31
CA GLU A 58 -6.72 11.16 -4.85
C GLU A 58 -7.85 12.20 -4.86
N THR A 59 -9.06 11.80 -5.23
CA THR A 59 -10.26 12.63 -5.16
C THR A 59 -10.95 12.50 -3.81
N ALA A 60 -11.73 13.50 -3.42
CA ALA A 60 -12.52 13.43 -2.20
C ALA A 60 -13.75 12.52 -2.33
N ASP A 61 -14.21 12.33 -3.57
CA ASP A 61 -15.41 11.56 -3.91
C ASP A 61 -15.04 10.11 -4.31
N ASP A 62 -15.99 9.20 -4.13
CA ASP A 62 -15.91 7.83 -4.66
C ASP A 62 -16.17 7.82 -6.18
N PRO A 63 -15.19 7.45 -7.02
CA PRO A 63 -15.36 7.44 -8.46
C PRO A 63 -16.26 6.30 -8.98
N PHE A 64 -16.72 5.40 -8.10
CA PHE A 64 -17.56 4.26 -8.45
C PHE A 64 -19.01 4.37 -7.94
N GLU A 65 -19.38 5.51 -7.34
CA GLU A 65 -20.78 5.86 -7.01
C GLU A 65 -21.54 6.56 -8.15
#